data_AF-A0A264VMB6-F1
#
_entry.id   AF-A0A264VMB6-F1
#
_cell.length_a   1.000
_cell.length_b   1.000
_cell.length_c   1.000
_cell.angle_alpha   90.00
_cell.angle_beta   90.00
_cell.angle_gamma   90.00
#
_symmetry.space_group_name_H-M   'P 1'
#
loop_
_entity.id
_entity.type
_entity.pdbx_description
1 polymer ?
#
loop_
_entity_poly.entity_id
_entity_poly.type
_entity_poly.pdbx_seq_one_letter_code
_entity_poly.pdbx_strand_id
1 'polypeptide(L)'
;MKTDQTDIKLYLQRQSSCGLMKFTRLMDCILTPPLIGFLIMALMFAIAHLIIMPKIVEELLFLPLCFFTGGGVCLLVFVHLYYSCVFPRLCPLLEVGEIEELCSKSFTAYQETGHVESKQKSGIDYLNTLIQEGIPINYRHRRKFYALVDADERDSKLNSMSQAFESVIAQNKTPA
;
A
#
# COMPACT_ATOMS: atom_id res chain seq x y z
N MET A 1 12.73 10.52 -16.52
CA MET A 1 11.56 11.22 -15.93
C MET A 1 11.67 12.69 -16.32
N LYS A 2 10.60 13.32 -16.82
CA LYS A 2 10.64 14.71 -17.34
C LYS A 2 10.44 15.79 -16.27
N THR A 3 9.98 15.44 -15.07
CA THR A 3 9.89 16.36 -13.93
C THR A 3 11.25 16.58 -13.29
N ASP A 4 11.62 17.84 -13.13
CA ASP A 4 12.86 18.23 -12.46
C ASP A 4 12.82 17.82 -10.98
N GLN A 5 13.99 17.50 -10.41
CA GLN A 5 14.12 17.16 -8.97
C GLN A 5 13.50 18.21 -8.05
N THR A 6 13.43 19.46 -8.50
CA THR A 6 12.83 20.59 -7.79
C THR A 6 11.31 20.44 -7.64
N ASP A 7 10.62 19.95 -8.68
CA ASP A 7 9.16 19.77 -8.68
C ASP A 7 8.74 18.66 -7.71
N ILE A 8 9.53 17.58 -7.66
CA ILE A 8 9.32 16.47 -6.72
C ILE A 8 9.47 16.97 -5.28
N LYS A 9 10.51 17.77 -4.98
CA LYS A 9 10.71 18.33 -3.63
C LYS A 9 9.56 19.25 -3.21
N LEU A 10 9.10 20.12 -4.11
CA LEU A 10 7.95 21.01 -3.86
C LEU A 10 6.67 20.21 -3.61
N TYR A 11 6.43 19.16 -4.40
CA TYR A 11 5.31 18.24 -4.21
C TYR A 11 5.36 17.55 -2.84
N LEU A 12 6.52 17.01 -2.44
CA LEU A 12 6.70 16.35 -1.15
C LEU A 12 6.49 17.31 0.03
N GLN A 13 6.93 18.55 -0.10
CA GLN A 13 6.67 19.60 0.90
C GLN A 13 5.17 19.92 1.01
N ARG A 14 4.46 19.99 -0.12
CA ARG A 14 2.99 20.18 -0.13
C ARG A 14 2.25 18.99 0.49
N GLN A 15 2.72 17.76 0.24
CA GLN A 15 2.15 16.57 0.86
C GLN A 15 2.40 16.53 2.37
N SER A 16 3.59 16.91 2.83
CA SER A 16 3.92 16.97 4.25
C SER A 16 3.09 17.99 5.04
N SER A 17 2.70 19.08 4.38
CA SER A 17 1.91 20.18 4.97
C SER A 17 0.40 19.96 4.89
N CYS A 18 -0.04 18.91 4.20
CA CYS A 18 -1.45 18.56 4.09
C CYS A 18 -2.03 18.18 5.48
N GLY A 19 -3.15 18.79 5.86
CA GLY A 19 -3.82 18.50 7.14
C GLY A 19 -4.25 17.03 7.28
N LEU A 20 -4.60 16.39 6.16
CA LEU A 20 -4.95 14.96 6.11
C LEU A 20 -3.75 14.05 6.44
N MET A 21 -2.52 14.51 6.21
CA MET A 21 -1.31 13.77 6.58
C MET A 21 -1.16 13.70 8.10
N LYS A 22 -1.46 14.81 8.80
CA LYS A 22 -1.45 14.83 10.28
C LYS A 22 -2.50 13.88 10.85
N PHE A 23 -3.68 13.85 10.24
CA PHE A 23 -4.72 12.88 10.61
C PHE A 23 -4.28 11.44 10.34
N THR A 24 -3.67 11.18 9.18
CA THR A 24 -3.18 9.84 8.85
C THR A 24 -2.14 9.36 9.86
N ARG A 25 -1.16 10.19 10.22
CA ARG A 25 -0.17 9.88 11.26
C ARG A 25 -0.77 9.62 12.64
N LEU A 26 -1.79 10.41 13.00
CA LEU A 26 -2.52 10.19 14.25
C LEU A 26 -3.22 8.83 14.23
N MET A 27 -3.88 8.50 13.12
CA MET A 27 -4.56 7.22 12.94
C MET A 27 -3.57 6.05 12.93
N ASP A 28 -2.42 6.18 12.28
CA ASP A 28 -1.37 5.15 12.28
C ASP A 28 -0.83 4.90 13.69
N CYS A 29 -0.69 5.95 14.51
CA CYS A 29 -0.31 5.83 15.92
C CYS A 29 -1.39 5.14 16.78
N ILE A 30 -2.67 5.40 16.49
CA ILE A 30 -3.79 4.74 17.20
C ILE A 30 -3.92 3.28 16.76
N LEU A 31 -3.71 3.00 15.47
CA LEU A 31 -3.91 1.68 14.84
C LEU A 31 -2.63 0.83 14.80
N THR A 32 -1.58 1.25 15.52
CA THR A 32 -0.28 0.57 15.55
C THR A 32 -0.39 -0.88 16.05
N PRO A 33 0.36 -1.85 15.47
CA PRO A 33 0.33 -3.25 15.89
C PRO A 33 0.53 -3.53 17.40
N PRO A 34 1.34 -2.77 18.17
CA PRO A 34 1.46 -2.96 19.62
C PRO A 34 0.17 -2.70 20.39
N LEU A 35 -0.65 -1.75 19.94
CA LEU A 35 -1.89 -1.35 20.60
C LEU A 35 -2.99 -2.38 20.33
N ILE A 36 -3.02 -2.90 19.09
CA ILE A 36 -3.84 -4.06 18.71
C ILE A 36 -3.40 -5.30 19.50
N GLY A 37 -2.09 -5.54 19.62
CA GLY A 37 -1.53 -6.64 20.41
C GLY A 37 -1.89 -6.55 21.89
N PHE A 38 -1.84 -5.36 22.47
CA PHE A 38 -2.29 -5.12 23.85
C PHE A 38 -3.78 -5.43 24.03
N LEU A 39 -4.63 -4.99 23.09
CA LEU A 39 -6.07 -5.30 23.11
C LEU A 39 -6.34 -6.81 23.02
N ILE A 40 -5.59 -7.54 22.17
CA ILE A 40 -5.71 -9.00 22.05
C ILE A 40 -5.24 -9.69 23.34
N MET A 41 -4.13 -9.25 23.94
CA MET A 41 -3.63 -9.81 25.20
C MET A 41 -4.61 -9.58 26.36
N ALA A 42 -5.21 -8.39 26.44
CA ALA A 42 -6.26 -8.08 27.42
C ALA A 42 -7.50 -8.96 27.22
N LEU A 43 -7.89 -9.21 25.97
CA LEU A 43 -8.99 -10.12 25.63
C LEU A 43 -8.68 -11.57 26.06
N MET A 44 -7.48 -12.07 25.74
CA MET A 44 -7.06 -13.42 26.12
C MET A 44 -6.99 -13.58 27.65
N PHE A 45 -6.52 -12.56 28.36
CA PHE A 45 -6.50 -12.54 29.82
C PHE A 45 -7.90 -12.60 30.42
N ALA A 46 -8.86 -11.86 29.84
CA ALA A 46 -10.26 -11.89 30.25
C ALA A 46 -10.89 -13.28 30.00
N ILE A 47 -10.62 -13.91 28.85
CA ILE A 47 -11.09 -15.27 28.53
C ILE A 47 -10.50 -16.29 29.51
N ALA A 48 -9.21 -16.21 29.83
CA ALA A 48 -8.57 -17.11 30.80
C ALA A 48 -9.22 -17.00 32.19
N HIS A 49 -9.56 -15.78 32.64
CA HIS A 49 -10.27 -15.57 33.90
C HIS A 49 -11.72 -16.08 33.86
N LEU A 50 -12.37 -16.03 32.70
CA LEU A 50 -13.72 -16.58 32.47
C LEU A 50 -13.77 -18.10 32.65
N ILE A 51 -12.70 -18.80 32.26
CA ILE A 51 -12.56 -20.25 32.44
C ILE A 51 -12.27 -20.61 33.90
N ILE A 52 -11.43 -19.82 34.59
CA ILE A 52 -10.96 -20.13 35.95
C ILE A 52 -11.98 -19.70 37.03
N MET A 53 -12.71 -18.60 36.84
CA MET A 53 -13.68 -18.07 37.81
C MET A 53 -15.01 -17.63 37.15
N PRO A 54 -15.86 -18.58 36.74
CA PRO A 54 -17.06 -18.29 35.94
C PRO A 54 -18.10 -17.43 36.69
N LYS A 55 -18.28 -17.65 38.00
CA LYS A 55 -19.28 -16.93 38.81
C LYS A 55 -19.03 -15.43 38.99
N ILE A 56 -17.76 -14.99 38.99
CA ILE A 56 -17.42 -13.56 39.11
C ILE A 56 -17.59 -12.86 37.76
N VAL A 57 -17.47 -13.61 36.67
CA VAL A 57 -17.43 -13.08 35.32
C VAL A 57 -18.83 -12.86 34.73
N GLU A 58 -19.80 -13.71 35.07
CA GLU A 58 -21.19 -13.57 34.62
C GLU A 58 -21.86 -12.27 35.10
N GLU A 59 -21.56 -11.78 36.32
CA GLU A 59 -22.19 -10.57 36.85
C GLU A 59 -21.37 -9.28 36.62
N LEU A 60 -20.02 -9.34 36.67
CA LEU A 60 -19.18 -8.12 36.69
C LEU A 60 -18.40 -7.88 35.39
N LEU A 61 -18.08 -8.93 34.62
CA LEU A 61 -17.19 -8.85 33.45
C LEU A 61 -17.87 -9.09 32.10
N PHE A 62 -19.16 -9.42 32.08
CA PHE A 62 -19.91 -9.59 30.83
C PHE A 62 -19.95 -8.32 29.96
N LEU A 63 -20.30 -7.16 30.54
CA LEU A 63 -20.35 -5.89 29.83
C LEU A 63 -18.97 -5.46 29.28
N PRO A 64 -17.88 -5.50 30.08
CA PRO A 64 -16.52 -5.26 29.58
C PRO A 64 -16.12 -6.23 28.47
N LEU A 65 -16.41 -7.53 28.60
CA LEU A 65 -16.04 -8.54 27.60
C LEU A 65 -16.75 -8.29 26.26
N CYS A 66 -18.04 -7.94 26.27
CA CYS A 66 -18.77 -7.53 25.08
C CYS A 66 -18.15 -6.25 24.47
N PHE A 67 -17.70 -5.31 25.29
CA PHE A 67 -17.05 -4.09 24.81
C PHE A 67 -15.68 -4.38 24.18
N PHE A 68 -14.89 -5.29 24.75
CA PHE A 68 -13.59 -5.70 24.20
C PHE A 68 -13.72 -6.55 22.94
N THR A 69 -14.63 -7.52 22.92
CA THR A 69 -14.86 -8.38 21.74
C THR A 69 -15.53 -7.60 20.61
N GLY A 70 -16.65 -6.93 20.89
CA GLY A 70 -17.35 -6.10 19.92
C GLY A 70 -16.51 -4.91 19.46
N GLY A 71 -15.90 -4.20 20.40
CA GLY A 71 -15.00 -3.08 20.10
C GLY A 71 -13.76 -3.51 19.32
N GLY A 72 -13.15 -4.65 19.67
CA GLY A 72 -12.00 -5.21 18.97
C GLY A 72 -12.33 -5.61 17.52
N VAL A 73 -13.44 -6.32 17.30
CA VAL A 73 -13.89 -6.69 15.95
C VAL A 73 -14.23 -5.44 15.14
N CYS A 74 -14.96 -4.48 15.72
CA CYS A 74 -15.27 -3.21 15.06
C CYS A 74 -14.01 -2.43 14.69
N LEU A 75 -13.00 -2.41 15.58
CA LEU A 75 -11.73 -1.74 15.32
C LEU A 75 -10.96 -2.43 14.19
N LEU A 76 -10.89 -3.76 14.16
CA LEU A 76 -10.23 -4.51 13.08
C LEU A 76 -10.94 -4.29 11.72
N VAL A 77 -12.27 -4.31 11.72
CA VAL A 77 -13.05 -3.99 10.51
C VAL A 77 -12.80 -2.56 10.07
N PHE A 78 -12.77 -1.61 11.00
CA PHE A 78 -12.47 -0.22 10.72
C PHE A 78 -11.06 -0.03 10.14
N VAL A 79 -10.03 -0.66 10.74
CA VAL A 79 -8.65 -0.70 10.22
C VAL A 79 -8.66 -1.19 8.77
N HIS A 80 -9.32 -2.31 8.51
CA HIS A 80 -9.37 -2.91 7.18
C HIS A 80 -10.02 -1.98 6.15
N LEU A 81 -11.15 -1.35 6.50
CA LEU A 81 -11.88 -0.42 5.63
C LEU A 81 -11.09 0.89 5.41
N TYR A 82 -10.40 1.37 6.45
CA TYR A 82 -9.56 2.57 6.42
C TYR A 82 -8.37 2.39 5.46
N TYR A 83 -7.56 1.35 5.64
CA TYR A 83 -6.43 1.07 4.74
C TYR A 83 -6.85 0.58 3.35
N SER A 84 -8.06 0.04 3.21
CA SER A 84 -8.65 -0.25 1.90
C SER A 84 -9.16 1.00 1.18
N CYS A 85 -9.05 2.18 1.79
CA CYS A 85 -9.48 3.46 1.22
C CYS A 85 -10.97 3.46 0.82
N VAL A 86 -11.81 2.71 1.55
CA VAL A 86 -13.27 2.65 1.28
C VAL A 86 -13.93 3.99 1.62
N PHE A 87 -13.36 4.73 2.58
CA PHE A 87 -13.84 6.07 2.96
C PHE A 87 -13.19 7.15 2.08
N PRO A 88 -13.89 7.71 1.07
CA PRO A 88 -13.28 8.62 0.10
C PRO A 88 -12.77 9.94 0.71
N ARG A 89 -13.26 10.30 1.90
CA ARG A 89 -12.85 11.52 2.64
C ARG A 89 -11.72 11.29 3.65
N LEU A 90 -11.41 10.03 3.97
CA LEU A 90 -10.45 9.64 5.02
C LEU A 90 -9.43 8.64 4.48
N CYS A 91 -9.02 8.79 3.22
CA CYS A 91 -7.99 7.93 2.64
C CYS A 91 -6.66 8.22 3.33
N PRO A 92 -5.98 7.21 3.91
CA PRO A 92 -4.66 7.40 4.47
C PRO A 92 -3.70 7.84 3.36
N LEU A 93 -3.02 8.96 3.59
CA LEU A 93 -1.97 9.45 2.69
C LEU A 93 -0.69 8.66 2.93
N LEU A 94 0.10 8.44 1.87
CA LEU A 94 1.44 7.89 2.04
C LEU A 94 2.35 8.94 2.68
N GLU A 95 3.27 8.47 3.53
CA GLU A 95 4.30 9.34 4.07
C GLU A 95 5.28 9.80 2.99
N VAL A 96 5.94 10.94 3.23
CA VAL A 96 6.94 11.49 2.32
C VAL A 96 8.06 10.49 2.05
N GLY A 97 8.55 9.81 3.09
CA GLY A 97 9.60 8.78 2.96
C GLY A 97 9.13 7.57 2.14
N GLU A 98 7.88 7.15 2.28
CA GLU A 98 7.32 6.06 1.48
C GLU A 98 7.20 6.43 0.00
N ILE A 99 6.90 7.69 -0.30
CA ILE A 99 6.81 8.18 -1.69
C ILE A 99 8.21 8.28 -2.31
N GLU A 100 9.19 8.79 -1.56
CA GLU A 100 10.59 8.80 -2.00
C GLU A 100 11.11 7.38 -2.26
N GLU A 101 10.78 6.43 -1.37
CA GLU A 101 11.13 5.02 -1.56
C GLU A 101 10.41 4.41 -2.76
N LEU A 102 9.12 4.72 -2.97
CA LEU A 102 8.36 4.25 -4.13
C LEU A 102 8.96 4.77 -5.44
N CYS A 103 9.30 6.07 -5.50
CA CYS A 103 9.99 6.69 -6.62
C CYS A 103 11.35 6.03 -6.87
N SER A 104 12.17 5.86 -5.84
CA SER A 104 13.49 5.25 -5.91
C SER A 104 13.45 3.79 -6.39
N LYS A 105 12.64 2.94 -5.73
CA LYS A 105 12.51 1.51 -6.08
C LYS A 105 12.00 1.33 -7.50
N SER A 106 11.03 2.14 -7.92
CA SER A 106 10.52 2.08 -9.28
C SER A 106 11.59 2.42 -10.31
N PHE A 107 12.38 3.46 -10.05
CA PHE A 107 13.46 3.87 -10.94
C PHE A 107 14.52 2.76 -11.10
N THR A 108 14.94 2.14 -10.00
CA THR A 108 15.90 1.03 -10.02
C THR A 108 15.34 -0.17 -10.79
N ALA A 109 14.11 -0.61 -10.48
CA ALA A 109 13.46 -1.73 -11.17
C ALA A 109 13.34 -1.48 -12.69
N TYR A 110 13.12 -0.22 -13.07
CA TYR A 110 13.00 0.16 -14.47
C TYR A 110 14.34 0.38 -15.19
N GLN A 111 15.43 0.66 -14.46
CA GLN A 111 16.79 0.62 -15.00
C GLN A 111 17.28 -0.82 -15.19
N GLU A 112 17.02 -1.69 -14.23
CA GLU A 112 17.44 -3.10 -14.26
C GLU A 112 16.77 -3.89 -15.40
N THR A 113 15.56 -3.52 -15.80
CA THR A 113 14.86 -4.13 -16.94
C THR A 113 15.46 -3.77 -18.31
N GLY A 114 16.53 -2.97 -18.38
CA GLY A 114 17.32 -2.78 -19.61
C GLY A 114 16.52 -2.28 -20.81
N HIS A 115 15.51 -1.43 -20.58
CA HIS A 115 14.57 -1.02 -21.62
C HIS A 115 14.84 0.39 -22.16
N VAL A 116 14.85 0.47 -23.49
CA VAL A 116 15.03 1.68 -24.31
C VAL A 116 14.02 2.75 -23.88
N GLU A 117 14.50 3.99 -23.74
CA GLU A 117 13.77 5.19 -23.29
C GLU A 117 12.49 5.55 -24.08
N SER A 118 12.12 4.78 -25.12
CA SER A 118 11.04 5.08 -26.06
C SER A 118 9.67 4.49 -25.71
N LYS A 119 9.56 3.51 -24.79
CA LYS A 119 8.26 3.01 -24.32
C LYS A 119 7.91 3.65 -22.98
N GLN A 120 6.97 4.61 -23.03
CA GLN A 120 6.27 5.17 -21.87
C GLN A 120 5.80 4.04 -20.95
N LYS A 121 6.32 4.01 -19.72
CA LYS A 121 5.97 2.97 -18.73
C LYS A 121 4.79 3.45 -17.91
N SER A 122 3.72 2.67 -17.92
CA SER A 122 2.40 3.09 -17.46
C SER A 122 2.40 3.47 -15.97
N GLY A 123 3.20 2.77 -15.16
CA GLY A 123 3.37 3.07 -13.73
C GLY A 123 4.13 4.37 -13.46
N ILE A 124 5.24 4.63 -14.16
CA ILE A 124 6.02 5.88 -13.98
C ILE A 124 5.20 7.07 -14.45
N ASP A 125 4.55 6.96 -15.61
CA ASP A 125 3.73 8.04 -16.16
C ASP A 125 2.57 8.37 -15.23
N TYR A 126 1.92 7.35 -14.67
CA TYR A 126 0.89 7.55 -13.66
C TYR A 126 1.40 8.31 -12.42
N LEU A 127 2.57 7.94 -11.90
CA LEU A 127 3.18 8.64 -10.76
C LEU A 127 3.57 10.08 -11.13
N ASN A 128 4.11 10.27 -12.32
CA ASN A 128 4.49 11.57 -12.84
C ASN A 128 3.28 12.50 -13.00
N THR A 129 2.15 11.98 -13.52
CA THR A 129 0.88 12.71 -13.60
C THR A 129 0.39 13.14 -12.22
N LEU A 130 0.44 12.24 -11.22
CA LEU A 130 0.04 12.58 -9.85
C LEU A 130 0.88 13.72 -9.26
N ILE A 131 2.19 13.69 -9.50
CA ILE A 131 3.13 14.73 -9.02
C ILE A 131 2.87 16.06 -9.75
N GLN A 132 2.73 16.04 -11.07
CA GLN A 132 2.48 17.24 -11.88
C GLN A 132 1.13 17.89 -11.58
N GLU A 133 0.08 17.09 -11.37
CA GLU A 133 -1.25 17.59 -11.02
C GLU A 133 -1.36 17.96 -9.53
N GLY A 134 -0.35 17.64 -8.72
CA GLY A 134 -0.34 17.91 -7.28
C GLY A 134 -1.37 17.11 -6.51
N ILE A 135 -1.74 15.92 -7.00
CA ILE A 135 -2.72 15.03 -6.37
C ILE A 135 -2.05 14.29 -5.20
N PRO A 136 -2.56 14.42 -3.96
CA PRO A 136 -1.99 13.72 -2.81
C PRO A 136 -2.00 12.20 -2.98
N ILE A 137 -0.83 11.58 -2.89
CA ILE A 137 -0.67 10.13 -3.01
C ILE A 137 -1.16 9.42 -1.74
N ASN A 138 -2.01 8.42 -1.92
CA ASN A 138 -2.64 7.59 -0.89
C ASN A 138 -2.45 6.10 -1.23
N TYR A 139 -2.86 5.21 -0.32
CA TYR A 139 -2.69 3.75 -0.49
C TYR A 139 -3.38 3.19 -1.74
N ARG A 140 -4.46 3.82 -2.23
CA ARG A 140 -5.08 3.43 -3.50
C ARG A 140 -4.19 3.74 -4.70
N HIS A 141 -3.54 4.92 -4.70
CA HIS A 141 -2.56 5.27 -5.73
C HIS A 141 -1.37 4.31 -5.71
N ARG A 142 -0.88 3.93 -4.52
CA ARG A 142 0.17 2.92 -4.36
C ARG A 142 -0.23 1.55 -4.93
N ARG A 143 -1.43 1.05 -4.61
CA ARG A 143 -1.95 -0.22 -5.16
C ARG A 143 -2.07 -0.18 -6.68
N LYS A 144 -2.62 0.91 -7.23
CA LYS A 144 -2.75 1.09 -8.68
C LYS A 144 -1.38 1.16 -9.35
N PHE A 145 -0.42 1.84 -8.74
CA PHE A 145 0.94 1.90 -9.22
C PHE A 145 1.58 0.50 -9.31
N TYR A 146 1.52 -0.31 -8.25
CA TYR A 146 2.05 -1.68 -8.31
C TYR A 146 1.35 -2.55 -9.35
N ALA A 147 0.02 -2.46 -9.47
CA ALA A 147 -0.70 -3.22 -10.49
C ALA A 147 -0.27 -2.85 -11.92
N LEU A 148 0.10 -1.60 -12.17
CA LEU A 148 0.65 -1.14 -13.44
C LEU A 148 2.07 -1.66 -13.66
N VAL A 149 2.92 -1.63 -12.63
CA VAL A 149 4.29 -2.21 -12.69
C VAL A 149 4.23 -3.72 -12.99
N ASP A 150 3.35 -4.47 -12.31
CA ASP A 150 3.17 -5.91 -12.53
C ASP A 150 2.62 -6.23 -13.93
N ALA A 151 1.81 -5.32 -14.50
CA ALA A 151 1.33 -5.46 -15.87
C ALA A 151 2.48 -5.22 -16.87
N ASP A 152 3.24 -4.15 -16.68
CA ASP A 152 4.41 -3.81 -17.53
C ASP A 152 5.47 -4.94 -17.50
N GLU A 153 5.71 -5.56 -16.34
CA GLU A 153 6.63 -6.71 -16.20
C GLU A 153 6.12 -7.94 -16.96
N ARG A 154 4.82 -8.25 -16.86
CA ARG A 154 4.21 -9.36 -17.60
C ARG A 154 4.27 -9.14 -19.11
N ASP A 155 4.01 -7.93 -19.57
CA ASP A 155 4.11 -7.58 -20.99
C ASP A 155 5.54 -7.66 -21.51
N SER A 156 6.54 -7.25 -20.71
CA SER A 156 7.96 -7.42 -21.05
C SER A 156 8.33 -8.91 -21.19
N LYS A 157 7.87 -9.74 -20.24
CA LYS A 157 8.10 -11.19 -20.30
C LYS A 157 7.42 -11.84 -21.51
N LEU A 158 6.19 -11.46 -21.83
CA LEU A 158 5.49 -11.94 -23.02
C LEU A 158 6.22 -11.54 -24.31
N ASN A 159 6.66 -10.29 -24.41
CA ASN A 159 7.38 -9.80 -25.59
C ASN A 159 8.72 -10.52 -25.79
N SER A 160 9.50 -10.72 -24.72
CA SER A 160 10.75 -11.49 -24.81
C SER A 160 10.52 -12.95 -25.21
N MET A 161 9.47 -13.60 -24.68
CA MET A 161 9.09 -14.96 -25.09
C MET A 161 8.63 -15.02 -26.55
N SER A 162 7.88 -14.02 -27.01
CA SER A 162 7.44 -13.93 -28.42
C SER A 162 8.63 -13.76 -29.36
N GLN A 163 9.59 -12.88 -29.04
CA GLN A 163 10.82 -12.70 -29.82
C GLN A 163 11.70 -13.96 -29.83
N ALA A 164 11.79 -14.67 -28.70
CA ALA A 164 12.49 -15.95 -28.64
C ALA A 164 11.80 -17.01 -29.52
N PHE A 165 10.47 -17.04 -29.54
CA PHE A 165 9.70 -17.98 -30.36
C PHE A 165 9.82 -17.65 -31.86
N GLU A 166 9.74 -16.37 -32.23
CA GLU A 166 9.94 -15.91 -33.60
C GLU A 166 11.35 -16.21 -34.12
N SER A 167 12.38 -16.06 -33.28
CA SER A 167 13.76 -16.39 -33.65
C SER A 167 13.97 -17.89 -33.84
N VAL A 168 13.34 -18.75 -33.03
CA VAL A 168 13.35 -20.21 -33.21
C VAL A 168 12.61 -20.62 -34.49
N ILE A 169 11.47 -20.02 -34.80
CA ILE A 169 10.76 -20.26 -36.07
C ILE A 169 11.60 -19.81 -37.27
N ALA A 170 12.26 -18.65 -37.17
CA ALA A 170 13.12 -18.13 -38.23
C ALA A 170 14.33 -19.06 -38.48
N GLN A 171 14.97 -19.57 -37.42
CA GLN A 171 16.06 -20.56 -37.53
C GLN A 171 15.60 -21.87 -38.20
N ASN A 172 14.41 -22.37 -37.85
CA ASN A 172 13.83 -23.58 -38.46
C ASN A 172 13.35 -23.40 -39.91
N LYS A 173 13.19 -22.16 -40.39
CA LYS A 173 12.78 -21.85 -41.77
C LYS A 173 13.96 -21.58 -42.73
N THR A 174 15.20 -21.65 -42.25
CA THR A 174 16.39 -21.64 -43.11
C THR A 174 16.68 -23.07 -43.60
N PRO A 175 16.34 -23.44 -44.85
CA PRO A 175 16.74 -24.74 -45.38
C PRO A 175 18.26 -24.78 -45.57
N ALA A 176 18.84 -25.94 -45.25
CA ALA A 176 20.20 -26.32 -45.62
C ALA A 176 20.37 -26.41 -47.15
#